data_AF-A0A3M1BKI3-F1
#
_entry.id   AF-A0A3M1BKI3-F1
#
_cell.length_a   1.000
_cell.length_b   1.000
_cell.length_c   1.000
_cell.angle_alpha   90.00
_cell.angle_beta   90.00
_cell.angle_gamma   90.00
#
_symmetry.space_group_name_H-M   'P 1'
#
loop_
_entity.id
_entity.type
_entity.pdbx_description
1 polymer ?
#
loop_
_entity_poly.entity_id
_entity_poly.type
_entity_poly.pdbx_seq_one_letter_code
_entity_poly.pdbx_strand_id
1 'polypeptide(L)' 'MKILQLIPTYKPAYVYGGPIFSVSKLCETLAAEGHEVRMLTTTANGPDELQVPTGKKVM' A
#
# COMPACT_ATOMS: atom_id res chain seq x y z
N MET A 1 -5.55 17.11 -0.57
CA MET A 1 -4.76 17.08 -1.83
C MET A 1 -5.06 15.79 -2.60
N LYS A 2 -4.67 15.68 -3.87
CA LYS A 2 -4.68 14.40 -4.62
C LYS A 2 -3.28 13.81 -4.63
N ILE A 3 -3.11 12.63 -4.02
CA ILE A 3 -1.80 12.02 -3.75
C ILE A 3 -1.79 10.63 -4.38
N LEU A 4 -0.80 10.37 -5.24
CA LEU A 4 -0.50 9.03 -5.76
C LEU A 4 0.76 8.50 -5.06
N GLN A 5 0.60 7.46 -4.27
CA GLN A 5 1.71 6.72 -3.66
C GLN A 5 1.99 5.47 -4.51
N LEU A 6 3.20 5.36 -5.04
CA LEU A 6 3.64 4.21 -5.83
C LEU A 6 4.87 3.59 -5.16
N ILE A 7 4.75 2.35 -4.70
CA ILE A 7 5.80 1.65 -3.97
C ILE A 7 5.80 0.16 -4.33
N PRO A 8 6.95 -0.53 -4.28
CA PRO A 8 7.02 -1.92 -4.70
C PRO A 8 6.23 -2.86 -3.77
N THR A 9 6.08 -2.52 -2.49
CA THR A 9 5.46 -3.38 -1.48
C THR A 9 4.57 -2.58 -0.53
N TYR A 10 3.42 -3.14 -0.13
CA TYR A 10 2.45 -2.51 0.78
C TYR A 10 1.72 -3.55 1.62
N LYS A 11 0.95 -3.14 2.64
CA LYS A 11 0.12 -4.09 3.41
C LYS A 11 -0.80 -4.89 2.46
N PRO A 12 -0.96 -6.20 2.67
CA PRO A 12 -0.49 -7.01 3.81
C PRO A 12 0.89 -7.68 3.66
N ALA A 13 1.82 -7.19 2.83
CA ALA A 13 3.16 -7.80 2.63
C ALA A 13 4.13 -7.59 3.81
N TYR A 14 3.75 -7.94 5.04
CA TYR A 14 4.48 -7.64 6.28
C TYR A 14 5.88 -8.26 6.38
N VAL A 15 6.21 -9.21 5.52
CA VAL A 15 7.54 -9.84 5.44
C VAL A 15 8.68 -8.82 5.23
N TYR A 16 8.39 -7.68 4.62
CA TYR A 16 9.37 -6.61 4.41
C TYR A 16 9.58 -5.69 5.63
N GLY A 17 8.82 -5.90 6.71
CA GLY A 17 9.04 -5.23 7.99
C GLY A 17 8.72 -3.74 7.98
N GLY A 18 9.60 -2.95 8.60
CA GLY A 18 9.40 -1.52 8.92
C GLY A 18 8.75 -0.65 7.83
N PRO A 19 9.19 -0.71 6.56
CA PRO A 19 8.59 0.06 5.46
C PRO A 19 7.09 -0.16 5.27
N ILE A 20 6.61 -1.39 5.51
CA ILE A 20 5.19 -1.72 5.35
C ILE A 20 4.34 -0.96 6.36
N PHE A 21 4.82 -0.92 7.62
CA PHE A 21 4.11 -0.24 8.71
C PHE A 21 4.17 1.28 8.57
N SER A 22 5.34 1.85 8.28
CA SER A 22 5.51 3.31 8.18
C SER A 22 4.73 3.88 7.00
N VAL A 23 4.79 3.25 5.83
CA VAL A 23 4.07 3.72 4.64
C VAL A 23 2.56 3.50 4.77
N SER A 24 2.12 2.39 5.38
CA SER A 24 0.70 2.20 5.69
C SER A 24 0.19 3.31 6.61
N LYS A 25 0.93 3.61 7.68
CA LYS A 25 0.54 4.64 8.64
C LYS A 25 0.50 6.04 8.01
N LEU A 26 1.48 6.36 7.15
CA LEU A 26 1.51 7.61 6.41
C LEU A 26 0.25 7.77 5.54
N CYS A 27 -0.03 6.78 4.68
CA CYS A 27 -1.15 6.88 3.74
C CYS A 27 -2.51 6.91 4.45
N GLU A 28 -2.68 6.12 5.50
CA GLU A 28 -3.90 6.13 6.31
C GLU A 28 -4.11 7.46 7.02
N THR A 29 -3.04 8.06 7.57
CA THR A 29 -3.11 9.36 8.25
C THR A 29 -3.46 10.46 7.26
N LEU A 30 -2.80 10.50 6.09
CA LEU A 30 -3.12 11.47 5.03
C LEU A 30 -4.58 11.34 4.55
N ALA A 31 -5.07 10.11 4.42
CA ALA A 31 -6.48 9.86 4.07
C ALA A 31 -7.43 10.34 5.19
N ALA A 32 -7.09 10.08 6.45
CA ALA A 32 -7.86 10.55 7.61
C ALA A 32 -7.88 12.08 7.74
N GLU A 33 -6.83 12.76 7.30
CA GLU A 33 -6.75 14.23 7.20
C GLU A 33 -7.52 14.81 5.98
N GLY A 34 -8.29 13.98 5.28
CA GLY A 34 -9.16 14.40 4.18
C GLY A 34 -8.46 14.54 2.83
N HIS A 35 -7.30 13.91 2.65
CA HIS A 35 -6.65 13.85 1.34
C HIS A 35 -7.13 12.65 0.51
N GLU A 36 -7.24 12.83 -0.81
CA GLU A 36 -7.51 11.75 -1.75
C GLU A 36 -6.18 11.00 -2.00
N VAL A 37 -6.02 9.86 -1.34
CA VAL A 37 -4.82 9.02 -1.45
C VAL A 37 -5.12 7.81 -2.32
N ARG A 38 -4.35 7.65 -3.41
CA ARG A 38 -4.34 6.45 -4.25
C ARG A 38 -3.03 5.70 -4.04
N MET A 39 -3.10 4.45 -3.63
CA MET A 39 -1.95 3.56 -3.51
C MET A 39 -1.88 2.63 -4.72
N LEU A 40 -0.70 2.51 -5.33
CA LEU A 40 -0.37 1.49 -6.31
C LEU A 40 0.83 0.70 -5.81
N THR A 41 0.74 -0.61 -5.87
CA THR A 41 1.76 -1.53 -5.38
C THR A 41 1.71 -2.84 -6.15
N THR A 42 2.61 -3.76 -5.83
CA THR A 42 2.69 -5.07 -6.45
C THR A 42 2.14 -6.15 -5.52
N THR A 43 2.04 -7.38 -6.01
CA THR A 43 1.72 -8.57 -5.22
C THR A 43 2.94 -9.13 -4.48
N ALA A 44 4.12 -8.51 -4.55
CA ALA A 44 5.34 -9.05 -3.96
C ALA A 44 5.21 -9.31 -2.44
N ASN A 45 5.61 -10.50 -2.00
CA ASN A 45 5.55 -10.95 -0.60
C ASN A 45 6.70 -11.90 -0.24
N GLY A 46 7.93 -11.39 -0.34
CA GLY A 46 9.13 -12.17 -0.05
C GLY A 46 9.39 -13.18 -1.17
N PRO A 47 9.55 -14.49 -0.87
CA PRO A 47 9.69 -15.52 -1.90
C PRO A 47 8.36 -15.83 -2.62
N ASP A 48 7.23 -15.37 -2.07
CA ASP A 48 5.88 -15.64 -2.58
C ASP A 48 5.19 -14.36 -3.11
N GLU A 49 4.00 -14.53 -3.69
CA GLU A 49 3.10 -13.44 -4.05
C GLU A 49 1.79 -13.47 -3.25
N LEU A 50 1.26 -12.28 -2.92
CA LEU A 50 -0.06 -12.12 -2.34
C LEU A 50 -1.13 -12.54 -3.34
N GLN A 51 -2.02 -13.44 -2.89
CA GLN A 51 -3.19 -13.87 -3.65
C GLN A 51 -4.31 -12.82 -3.54
N VAL A 52 -4.13 -11.69 -4.23
CA VAL A 52 -5.08 -10.57 -4.27
C VAL A 52 -5.43 -10.20 -5.72
N PRO A 53 -6.65 -9.71 -6.00
CA PRO A 53 -7.01 -9.27 -7.35
C PRO A 53 -6.11 -8.12 -7.84
N THR A 54 -5.52 -8.26 -9.02
CA THR A 54 -4.71 -7.21 -9.67
C THR A 54 -5.53 -6.41 -10.68
N GLY A 55 -5.08 -5.19 -11.01
CA GLY A 55 -5.73 -4.32 -11.99
C GLY A 55 -7.10 -3.78 -11.58
N LYS A 56 -7.55 -4.07 -10.35
CA LYS A 56 -8.81 -3.58 -9.78
C LYS A 56 -8.52 -2.66 -8.62
N LYS A 57 -9.35 -1.63 -8.47
CA LYS A 57 -9.32 -0.79 -7.26
C LYS A 57 -9.87 -1.62 -6.11
N VAL A 58 -9.07 -1.82 -5.08
CA VAL A 58 -9.49 -2.36 -3.79
C VAL A 58 -9.83 -1.16 -2.88
N MET A 59 -11.00 -1.17 -2.25
CA MET A 59 -11.45 -0.12 -1.32
C MET A 59 -10.92 -0.35 0.08
#